data_AF-A0A424K7L0-F1
#
_entry.id   AF-A0A424K7L0-F1
#
_cell.length_a   1.000
_cell.length_b   1.000
_cell.length_c   1.000
_cell.angle_alpha   90.00
_cell.angle_beta   90.00
_cell.angle_gamma   90.00
#
_symmetry.space_group_name_H-M   'P 1'
#
loop_
_entity.id
_entity.type
_entity.pdbx_description
1 polymer ?
#
loop_
_entity_poly.entity_id
_entity_poly.type
_entity_poly.pdbx_seq_one_letter_code
_entity_poly.pdbx_strand_id
1 'polypeptide(L)'
;MTELFENIRLSLADPQTRHAMLVHFPIAFSVLAIPFTLVLPFLYRRRALAYRLLLATAIFATGVIAWQSGEAGEAAESLARVNLNEAGVALLEDHHDDGERIPLLLTAIAAMILVSAIPRPLIRSGAGILAFALTLATVVWTMHVANQGGKLVYWFGAVDPGQPAGIVDSD
;
A
#
# COMPACT_ATOMS: atom_id res chain seq x y z
N MET A 1 7.15 -0.45 31.34
CA MET A 1 6.33 0.31 30.35
C MET A 1 7.15 1.39 29.66
N THR A 2 7.99 2.15 30.38
CA THR A 2 8.92 3.15 29.80
C THR A 2 9.86 2.57 28.74
N GLU A 3 10.52 1.45 29.00
CA GLU A 3 11.44 0.83 28.02
C GLU A 3 10.75 0.35 26.73
N LEU A 4 9.49 -0.08 26.80
CA LEU A 4 8.75 -0.52 25.61
C LEU A 4 8.37 0.68 24.73
N PHE A 5 7.94 1.79 25.33
CA PHE A 5 7.68 3.03 24.58
C PHE A 5 8.97 3.63 24.02
N GLU A 6 10.08 3.52 24.74
CA GLU A 6 11.38 4.00 24.30
C GLU A 6 11.93 3.16 23.13
N ASN A 7 11.79 1.83 23.19
CA ASN A 7 12.12 0.94 22.08
C ASN A 7 11.23 1.16 20.85
N ILE A 8 9.92 1.38 21.02
CA ILE A 8 9.02 1.76 19.92
C ILE A 8 9.43 3.10 19.32
N ARG A 9 9.75 4.09 20.17
CA ARG A 9 10.19 5.41 19.71
C ARG A 9 11.52 5.35 18.96
N LEU A 10 12.48 4.56 19.44
CA LEU A 10 13.78 4.35 18.79
C LEU A 10 13.60 3.61 17.46
N SER A 11 12.74 2.60 17.41
CA SER A 11 12.41 1.87 16.16
C SER A 11 11.66 2.75 15.15
N LEU A 12 10.80 3.67 15.60
CA LEU A 12 10.15 4.66 14.73
C LEU A 12 11.11 5.78 14.29
N ALA A 13 12.18 6.01 15.04
CA ALA A 13 13.23 6.98 14.71
C ALA A 13 14.25 6.42 13.71
N ASP A 14 14.36 5.10 13.59
CA ASP A 14 15.19 4.45 12.59
C ASP A 14 14.58 4.64 11.17
N PRO A 15 15.30 5.33 10.25
CA PRO A 15 14.79 5.60 8.91
C PRO A 15 14.44 4.33 8.12
N GLN A 16 15.22 3.25 8.28
CA GLN A 16 15.00 2.00 7.57
C GLN A 16 13.72 1.29 8.04
N THR A 17 13.56 1.16 9.35
CA THR A 17 12.35 0.56 9.93
C THR A 17 11.10 1.38 9.55
N ARG A 18 11.20 2.72 9.56
CA ARG A 18 10.12 3.60 9.12
C ARG A 18 9.79 3.42 7.64
N HIS A 19 10.79 3.35 6.77
CA HIS A 19 10.60 3.12 5.35
C HIS A 19 9.92 1.77 5.10
N ALA A 20 10.46 0.69 5.67
CA ALA A 20 9.88 -0.65 5.58
C ALA A 20 8.42 -0.69 6.05
N MET A 21 8.08 -0.06 7.17
CA MET A 21 6.69 0.02 7.61
C MET A 21 5.80 0.78 6.62
N LEU A 22 6.26 1.93 6.11
CA LEU A 22 5.47 2.76 5.19
C LEU A 22 5.20 2.07 3.85
N VAL A 23 6.15 1.30 3.32
CA VAL A 23 5.95 0.58 2.04
C VAL A 23 5.19 -0.75 2.20
N HIS A 24 5.31 -1.45 3.35
CA HIS A 24 4.61 -2.72 3.55
C HIS A 24 3.20 -2.56 4.14
N PHE A 25 2.92 -1.45 4.84
CA PHE A 25 1.63 -1.22 5.46
C PHE A 25 0.46 -1.26 4.46
N PRO A 26 0.53 -0.57 3.29
CA PRO A 26 -0.53 -0.67 2.28
C PRO A 26 -0.80 -2.09 1.78
N ILE A 27 0.24 -2.92 1.68
CA ILE A 27 0.13 -4.31 1.25
C ILE A 27 -0.68 -5.12 2.27
N ALA A 28 -0.25 -5.10 3.53
CA ALA A 28 -0.90 -5.84 4.60
C ALA A 28 -2.37 -5.40 4.78
N PHE A 29 -2.62 -4.08 4.72
CA PHE A 29 -3.98 -3.56 4.86
C PHE A 29 -4.88 -3.90 3.68
N SER A 30 -4.36 -3.92 2.45
CA SER A 30 -5.13 -4.31 1.26
C SER A 30 -5.60 -5.76 1.35
N VAL A 31 -4.74 -6.67 1.81
CA VAL A 31 -5.10 -8.08 2.04
C VAL A 31 -6.10 -8.21 3.19
N LEU A 32 -5.86 -7.49 4.29
CA LEU A 32 -6.75 -7.48 5.45
C LEU A 32 -8.15 -6.96 5.10
N ALA A 33 -8.28 -6.03 4.13
CA ALA A 33 -9.55 -5.46 3.72
C ALA A 33 -10.51 -6.47 3.06
N ILE A 34 -10.02 -7.60 2.50
CA ILE A 34 -10.82 -8.61 1.79
C ILE A 34 -12.04 -9.10 2.62
N PRO A 35 -11.86 -9.67 3.84
CA PRO A 35 -13.00 -10.11 4.64
C PRO A 35 -13.96 -8.97 5.02
N PHE A 36 -13.45 -7.74 5.17
CA PHE A 36 -14.28 -6.59 5.54
C PHE A 36 -15.11 -6.07 4.36
N THR A 37 -14.56 -6.08 3.14
CA THR A 37 -15.32 -5.66 1.95
C THR A 37 -16.28 -6.75 1.49
N LEU A 38 -15.94 -8.03 1.70
CA LEU A 38 -16.81 -9.18 1.40
C LEU A 38 -18.17 -9.12 2.12
N VAL A 39 -18.21 -8.65 3.38
CA VAL A 39 -19.45 -8.61 4.16
C VAL A 39 -20.38 -7.43 3.80
N LEU A 40 -19.91 -6.43 3.06
CA LEU A 40 -20.67 -5.21 2.75
C LEU A 40 -22.02 -5.45 2.07
N PRO A 41 -22.15 -6.35 1.06
CA PRO A 41 -23.42 -6.58 0.36
C PRO A 41 -24.54 -7.12 1.27
N PHE A 42 -24.16 -7.76 2.39
CA PHE A 42 -25.07 -8.47 3.31
C PHE A 42 -25.43 -7.65 4.57
N LEU A 43 -24.83 -6.46 4.75
CA LEU A 43 -25.03 -5.64 5.94
C LEU A 43 -26.21 -4.66 5.80
N TYR A 44 -27.40 -5.07 6.27
CA TYR A 44 -28.64 -4.31 6.05
C TYR A 44 -29.07 -3.35 7.19
N ARG A 45 -28.45 -3.42 8.38
CA ARG A 45 -28.90 -2.70 9.58
C ARG A 45 -28.37 -1.27 9.70
N ARG A 46 -29.08 -0.37 10.42
CA ARG A 46 -28.62 1.00 10.74
C ARG A 46 -27.24 1.05 11.40
N ARG A 47 -26.90 0.06 12.23
CA ARG A 47 -25.55 -0.05 12.85
C ARG A 47 -24.42 -0.31 11.84
N ALA A 48 -24.75 -0.67 10.58
CA ALA A 48 -23.76 -0.85 9.54
C ALA A 48 -23.26 0.48 8.92
N LEU A 49 -23.83 1.64 9.31
CA LEU A 49 -23.26 2.94 8.89
C LEU A 49 -21.89 3.18 9.54
N ALA A 50 -21.79 2.96 10.86
CA ALA A 50 -20.52 3.11 11.58
C ALA A 50 -19.43 2.19 11.00
N TYR A 51 -19.79 0.95 10.67
CA TYR A 51 -18.91 0.01 9.97
C TYR A 51 -18.39 0.56 8.64
N ARG A 52 -19.29 1.04 7.77
CA ARG A 52 -18.93 1.59 6.46
C ARG A 52 -18.03 2.81 6.58
N LEU A 53 -18.35 3.72 7.49
CA LEU A 53 -17.55 4.93 7.73
C LEU A 53 -16.16 4.55 8.23
N LEU A 54 -16.06 3.68 9.24
CA LEU A 54 -14.77 3.23 9.77
C LEU A 54 -13.94 2.54 8.69
N LEU A 55 -14.54 1.63 7.92
CA LEU A 55 -13.86 0.90 6.87
C LEU A 55 -13.40 1.83 5.73
N ALA A 56 -14.27 2.75 5.28
CA ALA A 56 -13.93 3.73 4.24
C ALA A 56 -12.80 4.66 4.71
N THR A 57 -12.86 5.16 5.95
CA THR A 57 -11.80 6.00 6.53
C THR A 57 -10.49 5.24 6.66
N ALA A 58 -10.51 3.98 7.11
CA ALA A 58 -9.30 3.17 7.26
C ALA A 58 -8.64 2.87 5.89
N ILE A 59 -9.43 2.52 4.88
CA ILE A 59 -8.93 2.28 3.52
C ILE A 59 -8.42 3.58 2.89
N PHE A 60 -9.14 4.69 3.06
CA PHE A 60 -8.69 5.99 2.57
C PHE A 60 -7.38 6.43 3.23
N ALA A 61 -7.26 6.29 4.55
CA ALA A 61 -6.02 6.59 5.28
C ALA A 61 -4.86 5.71 4.80
N THR A 62 -5.13 4.44 4.48
CA THR A 62 -4.13 3.55 3.85
C THR A 62 -3.71 4.07 2.48
N GLY A 63 -4.65 4.59 1.68
CA GLY A 63 -4.35 5.24 0.40
C GLY A 63 -3.44 6.47 0.56
N VAL A 64 -3.69 7.30 1.57
CA VAL A 64 -2.83 8.45 1.88
C VAL A 64 -1.42 7.99 2.27
N ILE A 65 -1.29 6.94 3.08
CA ILE A 65 0.02 6.37 3.43
C ILE A 65 0.72 5.83 2.19
N ALA A 66 0.02 5.10 1.32
CA ALA A 66 0.57 4.58 0.06
C ALA A 66 1.09 5.70 -0.85
N TRP A 67 0.34 6.81 -0.96
CA TRP A 67 0.77 7.99 -1.70
C TRP A 67 2.04 8.61 -1.11
N GLN A 68 2.10 8.80 0.22
CA GLN A 68 3.30 9.31 0.88
C GLN A 68 4.52 8.40 0.68
N SER A 69 4.31 7.08 0.64
CA SER A 69 5.38 6.12 0.34
C SER A 69 5.89 6.25 -1.09
N GLY A 70 5.01 6.51 -2.06
CA GLY A 70 5.38 6.78 -3.45
C GLY A 70 6.24 8.04 -3.58
N GLU A 71 5.80 9.15 -3.00
CA GLU A 71 6.55 10.43 -2.99
C GLU A 71 7.93 10.30 -2.34
N ALA A 72 8.03 9.52 -1.26
CA ALA A 72 9.31 9.22 -0.62
C ALA A 72 10.22 8.35 -1.51
N GLY A 73 9.65 7.45 -2.31
CA GLY A 73 10.35 6.65 -3.30
C GLY A 73 10.90 7.50 -4.45
N GLU A 74 10.08 8.40 -5.00
CA GLU A 74 10.46 9.33 -6.07
C GLU A 74 11.62 10.25 -5.63
N ALA A 75 11.55 10.78 -4.41
CA ALA A 75 12.64 11.60 -3.86
C ALA A 75 13.97 10.83 -3.72
N ALA A 76 13.92 9.50 -3.57
CA ALA A 76 15.10 8.63 -3.46
C ALA A 76 15.52 8.01 -4.81
N GLU A 77 14.76 8.23 -5.89
CA GLU A 77 14.93 7.56 -7.17
C GLU A 77 16.30 7.84 -7.81
N SER A 78 16.77 9.08 -7.71
CA SER A 78 18.08 9.48 -8.23
C SER A 78 19.24 8.68 -7.62
N LEU A 79 19.12 8.27 -6.35
CA LEU A 79 20.11 7.43 -5.67
C LEU A 79 19.99 5.97 -6.10
N ALA A 80 18.75 5.49 -6.30
CA ALA A 80 18.50 4.13 -6.79
C ALA A 80 19.07 3.92 -8.19
N ARG A 81 18.85 4.88 -9.11
CA ARG A 81 19.30 4.82 -10.51
C ARG A 81 20.82 4.67 -10.66
N VAL A 82 21.63 5.20 -9.74
CA VAL A 82 23.10 5.11 -9.79
C VAL A 82 23.60 3.67 -9.77
N ASN A 83 22.86 2.76 -9.12
CA ASN A 83 23.26 1.37 -8.93
C ASN A 83 22.59 0.41 -9.93
N LEU A 84 21.77 0.92 -10.85
CA LEU A 84 20.97 0.11 -11.76
C LEU A 84 21.54 0.10 -13.18
N ASN A 85 21.48 -1.06 -13.84
CA ASN A 85 21.66 -1.15 -15.29
C ASN A 85 20.38 -0.71 -16.03
N GLU A 86 20.41 -0.63 -17.36
CA GLU A 86 19.25 -0.19 -18.17
C GLU A 86 17.97 -0.98 -17.87
N ALA A 87 18.07 -2.30 -17.70
CA ALA A 87 16.93 -3.15 -17.37
C ALA A 87 16.38 -2.88 -15.97
N GLY A 88 17.25 -2.59 -15.00
CA GLY A 88 16.86 -2.19 -13.65
C GLY A 88 16.18 -0.82 -13.62
N VAL A 89 16.66 0.14 -14.44
CA VAL A 89 16.03 1.46 -14.57
C VAL A 89 14.64 1.35 -15.19
N ALA A 90 14.47 0.56 -16.26
CA ALA A 90 13.16 0.33 -16.86
C ALA A 90 12.18 -0.32 -15.87
N LEU A 91 12.65 -1.31 -15.10
CA LEU A 91 11.83 -1.94 -14.07
C LEU A 91 11.48 -0.98 -12.92
N LEU A 92 12.37 -0.03 -12.58
CA LEU A 92 12.12 1.00 -11.57
C LEU A 92 11.02 1.96 -12.03
N GLU A 93 11.06 2.37 -13.29
CA GLU A 93 10.01 3.19 -13.91
C GLU A 93 8.66 2.44 -13.92
N ASP A 94 8.63 1.17 -14.37
CA ASP A 94 7.42 0.35 -14.33
C ASP A 94 6.86 0.20 -12.90
N HIS A 95 7.75 -0.03 -11.92
CA HIS A 95 7.37 -0.15 -10.51
C HIS A 95 6.74 1.14 -9.96
N HIS A 96 7.31 2.29 -10.33
CA HIS A 96 6.81 3.59 -9.92
C HIS A 96 5.43 3.87 -10.52
N ASP A 97 5.31 3.75 -11.85
CA ASP A 97 4.06 3.97 -12.60
C ASP A 97 2.92 3.06 -12.13
N ASP A 98 3.23 1.80 -11.83
CA ASP A 98 2.24 0.85 -11.31
C ASP A 98 1.89 1.15 -9.84
N GLY A 99 2.86 1.65 -9.05
CA GLY A 99 2.69 2.06 -7.66
C GLY A 99 1.76 3.26 -7.47
N GLU A 100 1.82 4.24 -8.38
CA GLU A 100 0.94 5.43 -8.36
C GLU A 100 -0.56 5.08 -8.43
N ARG A 101 -0.90 3.91 -8.99
CA ARG A 101 -2.30 3.45 -9.11
C ARG A 101 -2.87 2.97 -7.78
N ILE A 102 -2.04 2.49 -6.85
CA ILE A 102 -2.48 1.96 -5.55
C ILE A 102 -3.32 2.97 -4.74
N PRO A 103 -2.86 4.22 -4.48
CA PRO A 103 -3.66 5.20 -3.75
C PRO A 103 -4.98 5.55 -4.47
N LEU A 104 -4.99 5.57 -5.80
CA LEU A 104 -6.20 5.80 -6.59
C LEU A 104 -7.21 4.64 -6.43
N LEU A 105 -6.74 3.40 -6.50
CA LEU A 105 -7.56 2.20 -6.30
C LEU A 105 -8.14 2.15 -4.88
N LEU A 106 -7.32 2.43 -3.85
CA LEU A 106 -7.78 2.50 -2.46
C LEU A 106 -8.82 3.60 -2.26
N THR A 107 -8.63 4.76 -2.89
CA THR A 107 -9.62 5.85 -2.87
C THR A 107 -10.93 5.44 -3.56
N ALA A 108 -10.86 4.75 -4.69
CA ALA A 108 -12.03 4.22 -5.39
C ALA A 108 -12.80 3.20 -4.52
N ILE A 109 -12.08 2.30 -3.83
CA ILE A 109 -12.70 1.36 -2.87
C ILE A 109 -13.40 2.13 -1.74
N ALA A 110 -12.73 3.09 -1.12
CA ALA A 110 -13.32 3.91 -0.05
C ALA A 110 -14.59 4.64 -0.53
N ALA A 111 -14.56 5.22 -1.73
CA ALA A 111 -15.72 5.86 -2.34
C ALA A 111 -16.88 4.86 -2.55
N MET A 112 -16.61 3.66 -3.06
CA MET A 112 -17.65 2.63 -3.23
C MET A 112 -18.24 2.16 -1.89
N ILE A 113 -17.43 2.08 -0.84
CA ILE A 113 -17.92 1.79 0.51
C ILE A 113 -18.88 2.89 0.99
N LEU A 114 -18.55 4.17 0.75
CA LEU A 114 -19.43 5.29 1.09
C LEU A 114 -20.72 5.27 0.26
N VAL A 115 -20.65 4.97 -1.04
CA VAL A 115 -21.83 4.78 -1.89
C VAL A 115 -22.71 3.64 -1.35
N SER A 116 -22.10 2.60 -0.78
CA SER A 116 -22.84 1.49 -0.15
C SER A 116 -23.65 1.92 1.09
N ALA A 117 -23.42 3.12 1.64
CA ALA A 117 -24.19 3.67 2.75
C ALA A 117 -25.56 4.23 2.32
N ILE A 118 -25.79 4.42 1.02
CA ILE A 118 -27.08 4.90 0.49
C ILE A 118 -28.17 3.85 0.82
N PRO A 119 -29.31 4.23 1.41
CA PRO A 119 -30.35 3.31 1.86
C PRO A 119 -31.22 2.74 0.70
N ARG A 120 -30.63 2.52 -0.48
CA ARG A 120 -31.27 1.90 -1.64
C ARG A 120 -30.65 0.52 -1.87
N PRO A 121 -31.42 -0.58 -1.79
CA PRO A 121 -30.86 -1.93 -1.71
C PRO A 121 -29.99 -2.31 -2.91
N LEU A 122 -30.43 -1.99 -4.13
CA LEU A 122 -29.67 -2.26 -5.36
C LEU A 122 -28.35 -1.47 -5.41
N ILE A 123 -28.39 -0.16 -5.12
CA ILE A 123 -27.19 0.69 -5.09
C ILE A 123 -26.22 0.19 -4.02
N ARG A 124 -26.73 -0.10 -2.82
CA ARG A 124 -25.92 -0.59 -1.69
C ARG A 124 -25.22 -1.90 -2.00
N SER A 125 -25.96 -2.90 -2.45
CA SER A 125 -25.39 -4.22 -2.71
C SER A 125 -24.49 -4.18 -3.93
N GLY A 126 -24.86 -3.44 -4.98
CA GLY A 126 -24.00 -3.22 -6.15
C GLY A 126 -22.69 -2.53 -5.81
N ALA A 127 -22.73 -1.45 -5.03
CA ALA A 127 -21.52 -0.75 -4.58
C ALA A 127 -20.66 -1.60 -3.63
N GLY A 128 -21.29 -2.42 -2.76
CA GLY A 128 -20.58 -3.37 -1.92
C GLY A 128 -19.86 -4.47 -2.73
N ILE A 129 -20.52 -5.03 -3.74
CA ILE A 129 -19.92 -6.02 -4.65
C ILE A 129 -18.76 -5.38 -5.43
N LEU A 130 -18.96 -4.16 -5.94
CA LEU A 130 -17.91 -3.45 -6.67
C LEU A 130 -16.72 -3.10 -5.77
N ALA A 131 -16.96 -2.64 -4.53
CA ALA A 131 -15.91 -2.42 -3.54
C ALA A 131 -15.10 -3.71 -3.27
N PHE A 132 -15.77 -4.85 -3.12
CA PHE A 132 -15.11 -6.14 -2.94
C PHE A 132 -14.29 -6.55 -4.17
N ALA A 133 -14.86 -6.44 -5.38
CA ALA A 133 -14.15 -6.73 -6.62
C ALA A 133 -12.91 -5.83 -6.81
N LEU A 134 -13.05 -4.52 -6.54
CA LEU A 134 -11.93 -3.58 -6.56
C LEU A 134 -10.87 -3.93 -5.50
N THR A 135 -11.29 -4.41 -4.32
CA THR A 135 -10.34 -4.86 -3.28
C THR A 135 -9.50 -6.04 -3.78
N LEU A 136 -10.12 -7.05 -4.39
CA LEU A 136 -9.39 -8.19 -4.96
C LEU A 136 -8.44 -7.74 -6.07
N ALA A 137 -8.91 -6.89 -6.98
CA ALA A 137 -8.08 -6.34 -8.05
C ALA A 137 -6.88 -5.55 -7.48
N THR A 138 -7.11 -4.74 -6.43
CA THR A 138 -6.06 -3.96 -5.76
C THR A 138 -5.04 -4.89 -5.10
N VAL A 139 -5.47 -5.96 -4.43
CA VAL A 139 -4.53 -6.92 -3.83
C VAL A 139 -3.65 -7.58 -4.88
N VAL A 140 -4.23 -8.03 -6.00
CA VAL A 140 -3.45 -8.60 -7.11
C VAL A 140 -2.47 -7.58 -7.67
N TRP A 141 -2.92 -6.33 -7.86
CA TRP A 141 -2.08 -5.24 -8.36
C TRP A 141 -0.93 -4.92 -7.39
N THR A 142 -1.22 -4.78 -6.11
CA THR A 142 -0.21 -4.52 -5.07
C THR A 142 0.80 -5.66 -4.97
N MET A 143 0.39 -6.93 -5.14
CA MET A 143 1.33 -8.05 -5.21
C MET A 143 2.23 -7.99 -6.45
N HIS A 144 1.70 -7.54 -7.59
CA HIS A 144 2.49 -7.30 -8.79
C HIS A 144 3.57 -6.23 -8.56
N VAL A 145 3.17 -5.08 -8.02
CA VAL A 145 4.08 -3.98 -7.66
C VAL A 145 5.13 -4.41 -6.64
N ALA A 146 4.73 -5.13 -5.59
CA ALA A 146 5.65 -5.65 -4.59
C ALA A 146 6.68 -6.64 -5.17
N ASN A 147 6.28 -7.47 -6.15
CA ASN A 147 7.19 -8.37 -6.84
C ASN A 147 8.19 -7.62 -7.73
N GLN A 148 7.80 -6.52 -8.40
CA GLN A 148 8.74 -5.65 -9.10
C GLN A 148 9.75 -5.03 -8.12
N GLY A 149 9.28 -4.49 -6.99
CA GLY A 149 10.13 -3.96 -5.92
C GLY A 149 11.13 -5.00 -5.38
N GLY A 150 10.67 -6.23 -5.17
CA GLY A 150 11.55 -7.34 -4.77
C GLY A 150 12.63 -7.63 -5.81
N LYS A 151 12.31 -7.63 -7.10
CA LYS A 151 13.31 -7.83 -8.17
C LYS A 151 14.34 -6.69 -8.20
N LEU A 152 13.91 -5.44 -8.02
CA LEU A 152 14.82 -4.28 -7.97
C LEU A 152 15.87 -4.46 -6.87
N VAL A 153 15.44 -4.90 -5.68
CA VAL A 153 16.36 -5.14 -4.55
C VAL A 153 17.21 -6.40 -4.78
N TYR A 154 16.60 -7.55 -5.07
CA TYR A 154 17.31 -8.83 -5.06
C TYR A 154 18.11 -9.14 -6.32
N TRP A 155 17.72 -8.59 -7.48
CA TRP A 155 18.34 -8.93 -8.77
C TRP A 155 19.17 -7.78 -9.34
N PHE A 156 18.77 -6.54 -9.06
CA PHE A 156 19.46 -5.35 -9.57
C PHE A 156 20.21 -4.58 -8.49
N GLY A 157 20.10 -4.96 -7.22
CA GLY A 157 20.86 -4.35 -6.14
C GLY A 157 20.47 -2.89 -5.89
N ALA A 158 19.20 -2.52 -6.09
CA ALA A 158 18.69 -1.23 -5.63
C ALA A 158 18.86 -1.15 -4.10
N VAL A 159 19.98 -0.56 -3.65
CA VAL A 159 20.31 -0.48 -2.23
C VAL A 159 19.37 0.48 -1.54
N ASP A 160 18.84 0.06 -0.40
CA ASP A 160 18.04 0.87 0.52
C ASP A 160 18.87 2.08 1.01
N PRO A 161 18.34 3.33 1.04
CA PRO A 161 19.10 4.55 1.36
C PRO A 161 19.85 4.61 2.72
N GLY A 162 19.86 3.52 3.51
CA GLY A 162 20.59 3.38 4.76
C GLY A 162 21.75 2.37 4.75
N GLN A 163 21.95 1.61 3.67
CA GLN A 163 23.09 0.68 3.59
C GLN A 163 24.32 1.42 3.05
N PRO A 164 25.46 1.47 3.78
CA PRO A 164 26.70 1.94 3.20
C PRO A 164 27.00 1.06 1.99
N ALA A 165 27.34 1.68 0.85
CA ALA A 165 27.69 0.99 -0.38
C ALA A 165 28.69 -0.13 -0.05
N GLY A 166 28.17 -1.36 0.01
CA GLY A 166 28.97 -2.54 0.29
C GLY A 166 29.93 -2.70 -0.87
N ILE A 167 31.22 -2.66 -0.56
CA ILE A 167 32.31 -3.01 -1.46
C ILE A 167 31.90 -4.32 -2.15
N VAL A 168 31.72 -4.25 -3.46
CA VAL A 168 31.62 -5.44 -4.31
C VAL A 168 33.03 -6.05 -4.28
N ASP A 169 33.27 -6.95 -3.34
CA ASP A 169 34.40 -7.87 -3.46
C ASP A 169 34.13 -8.70 -4.72
N SER A 170 35.00 -8.47 -5.70
CA SER A 170 35.02 -9.17 -6.97
C SER A 170 35.90 -10.41 -6.80
N ASP A 171 35.26 -11.56 -6.62
CA ASP A 171 35.86 -12.88 -6.85
C ASP A 171 35.53 -13.36 -8.28
#